data_AF-A0A2H9TZW5-F1
#
_entry.id   AF-A0A2H9TZW5-F1
#
_cell.length_a   1.000
_cell.length_b   1.000
_cell.length_c   1.000
_cell.angle_alpha   90.00
_cell.angle_beta   90.00
_cell.angle_gamma   90.00
#
_symmetry.space_group_name_H-M   'P 1'
#
loop_
_entity.id
_entity.type
_entity.pdbx_description
1 polymer ?
#
loop_
_entity_poly.entity_id
_entity_poly.type
_entity_poly.pdbx_seq_one_letter_code
_entity_poly.pdbx_strand_id
1 'polypeptide(L)'
;GGVLLSDVYDDISIDDAPYYSALYGPARSALVVLDLEGAIERLKKLDDCPEDIYLIQGNPDSFDEDLVEADELGDAVLVRTSKRQVRFSRYPELPLFGRAAREKRIEQLDLEREGLIEGYAKAAFEQQKYHRLYGHFRDFIGQHLDIAFRPDPEAEVQAKQAELRALQGAIGECDKQLSDAKAAAAQLARHIQLVQGMLPFAHLFAEADLAARLEAAHADVAALKQAEAFIAQHGKALDKLESQVQVLRQDPQDLAALQAAYDEASELLAEQKRRCYALDQLVARLPHFAYQDAQDLLGKASEMSERLKEKLKAAELAARTAGEQHRQIAQRHTEALQLRTALDSSASAKRQTLTEFEQELAAMGLTLSDDMEEKARAHKKEIEELLIRTRSRRTS
;
A
#
# COMPACT_ATOMS: atom_id res chain seq x y z
N GLY A 1 13.98 84.95 58.93
CA GLY A 1 12.61 84.43 58.83
C GLY A 1 11.98 84.97 57.59
N GLY A 2 12.59 84.69 56.44
CA GLY A 2 11.96 84.80 55.14
C GLY A 2 11.85 83.38 54.57
N VAL A 3 10.92 83.19 53.65
CA VAL A 3 10.67 81.91 52.96
C VAL A 3 11.07 82.09 51.50
N LEU A 4 11.62 81.05 50.86
CA LEU A 4 11.92 81.11 49.43
C LEU A 4 10.62 81.18 48.64
N LEU A 5 10.60 82.00 47.59
CA LEU A 5 9.44 82.09 46.69
C LEU A 5 9.12 80.73 46.05
N SER A 6 10.12 79.86 45.89
CA SER A 6 9.92 78.48 45.44
C SER A 6 9.08 77.64 46.38
N ASP A 7 9.21 77.87 47.69
CA ASP A 7 8.49 77.12 48.72
C ASP A 7 7.06 77.66 48.88
N VAL A 8 6.85 78.95 48.58
CA VAL A 8 5.50 79.55 48.54
C VAL A 8 4.69 79.00 47.36
N TYR A 9 5.33 78.82 46.20
CA TYR A 9 4.70 78.26 45.00
C TYR A 9 4.96 76.75 44.83
N ASP A 10 5.17 76.01 45.91
CA ASP A 10 5.51 74.59 45.84
C ASP A 10 4.32 73.71 45.39
N ASP A 11 3.10 74.13 45.73
CA ASP A 11 1.84 73.44 45.44
C ASP A 11 1.13 73.93 44.16
N ILE A 12 1.76 74.81 43.39
CA ILE A 12 1.17 75.27 42.12
C ILE A 12 1.00 74.11 41.14
N SER A 13 -0.02 74.18 40.28
CA SER A 13 -0.30 73.14 39.29
C SER A 13 0.90 72.90 38.38
N ILE A 14 1.06 71.64 37.91
CA ILE A 14 2.18 71.26 37.03
C ILE A 14 2.13 72.00 35.69
N ASP A 15 0.91 72.31 35.23
CA ASP A 15 0.69 73.01 33.96
C ASP A 15 1.04 74.50 34.08
N ASP A 16 0.82 75.11 35.25
CA ASP A 16 1.08 76.53 35.50
C ASP A 16 2.52 76.80 35.98
N ALA A 17 3.18 75.81 36.61
CA ALA A 17 4.54 75.95 37.15
C ALA A 17 5.58 76.50 36.15
N PRO A 18 5.62 76.09 34.87
CA PRO A 18 6.53 76.66 33.86
C PRO A 18 6.24 78.13 33.58
N TYR A 19 4.96 78.51 33.50
CA TYR A 19 4.54 79.88 33.26
C TYR A 19 5.00 80.81 34.39
N TYR A 20 4.69 80.48 35.64
CA TYR A 20 5.10 81.32 36.78
C TYR A 20 6.62 81.35 36.97
N SER A 21 7.31 80.23 36.73
CA SER A 21 8.78 80.20 36.77
C SER A 21 9.41 81.14 35.73
N ALA A 22 8.79 81.26 34.54
CA ALA A 22 9.19 82.20 33.51
C ALA A 22 8.75 83.65 33.82
N LEU A 23 7.57 83.85 34.42
CA LEU A 23 7.04 85.15 34.80
C LEU A 23 7.91 85.86 35.84
N TYR A 24 8.42 85.15 36.86
CA TYR A 24 9.31 85.74 37.85
C TYR A 24 10.78 85.83 37.37
N GLY A 25 11.19 85.00 36.41
CA GLY A 25 12.53 85.09 35.81
C GLY A 25 13.64 84.91 36.83
N PRO A 26 14.63 85.82 36.91
CA PRO A 26 15.66 85.77 37.96
C PRO A 26 15.09 85.87 39.39
N ALA A 27 13.95 86.55 39.57
CA ALA A 27 13.31 86.72 40.88
C ALA A 27 12.58 85.45 41.36
N ARG A 28 12.58 84.35 40.60
CA ARG A 28 12.00 83.06 41.05
C ARG A 28 12.68 82.48 42.29
N SER A 29 13.92 82.90 42.57
CA SER A 29 14.70 82.54 43.76
C SER A 29 14.66 83.62 44.84
N ALA A 30 13.67 84.53 44.79
CA ALA A 30 13.54 85.60 45.77
C ALA A 30 13.21 85.06 47.16
N LEU A 31 13.58 85.84 48.18
CA LEU A 31 13.15 85.62 49.56
C LEU A 31 11.96 86.52 49.85
N VAL A 32 10.84 85.91 50.25
CA VAL A 32 9.65 86.59 50.73
C VAL A 32 9.84 86.92 52.21
N VAL A 33 9.77 88.20 52.56
CA VAL A 33 9.99 88.69 53.93
C VAL A 33 8.87 89.65 54.34
N LEU A 34 8.44 89.59 55.61
CA LEU A 34 7.42 90.49 56.15
C LEU A 34 7.91 91.94 56.29
N ASP A 35 9.18 92.11 56.69
CA ASP A 35 9.86 93.39 56.91
C ASP A 35 11.07 93.53 55.98
N LEU A 36 10.92 94.35 54.93
CA LEU A 36 11.96 94.59 53.93
C LEU A 36 13.13 95.41 54.49
N GLU A 37 12.85 96.41 55.34
CA GLU A 37 13.88 97.29 55.91
C GLU A 37 14.77 96.49 56.87
N GLY A 38 14.16 95.65 57.72
CA GLY A 38 14.88 94.72 58.59
C GLY A 38 15.71 93.69 57.83
N ALA A 39 15.26 93.24 56.66
CA ALA A 39 16.03 92.34 55.79
C ALA A 39 17.24 93.05 55.17
N ILE A 40 17.09 94.27 54.67
CA ILE A 40 18.17 95.08 54.10
C ILE A 40 19.26 95.36 55.16
N GLU A 41 18.88 95.68 56.39
CA GLU A 41 19.83 95.88 57.49
C GLU A 41 20.62 94.62 57.86
N ARG A 42 20.02 93.43 57.70
CA ARG A 42 20.73 92.15 57.85
C ARG A 42 21.64 91.87 56.67
N LEU A 43 21.20 92.22 55.45
CA LEU A 43 21.99 92.03 54.22
C LEU A 43 23.30 92.81 54.28
N LYS A 44 23.29 94.05 54.80
CA LYS A 44 24.49 94.87 55.01
C LYS A 44 25.54 94.24 55.93
N LYS A 45 25.16 93.25 56.73
CA LYS A 45 26.03 92.55 57.70
C LYS A 45 26.49 91.18 57.20
N LEU A 46 26.03 90.74 56.03
CA LEU A 46 26.48 89.49 55.42
C LEU A 46 27.64 89.77 54.47
N ASP A 47 28.75 89.06 54.70
CA ASP A 47 29.94 89.10 53.82
C ASP A 47 29.91 87.99 52.73
N ASP A 48 29.04 86.99 52.87
CA ASP A 48 28.90 85.84 51.95
C ASP A 48 27.48 85.76 51.40
N CYS A 49 27.27 86.20 50.16
CA CYS A 49 25.97 86.25 49.52
C CYS A 49 26.11 86.13 47.98
N PRO A 50 25.08 85.65 47.26
CA PRO A 50 25.15 85.49 45.80
C PRO A 50 25.20 86.86 45.10
N GLU A 51 25.64 86.87 43.83
CA GLU A 51 25.80 88.09 43.04
C GLU A 51 24.53 88.96 42.99
N ASP A 52 23.37 88.32 42.85
CA ASP A 52 22.06 88.98 42.85
C ASP A 52 21.13 88.35 43.89
N ILE A 53 20.51 89.19 44.73
CA ILE A 53 19.52 88.77 45.74
C ILE A 53 18.24 89.55 45.52
N TYR A 54 17.15 88.81 45.31
CA TYR A 54 15.81 89.38 45.19
C TYR A 54 15.08 89.23 46.53
N LEU A 55 14.57 90.35 47.04
CA LEU A 55 13.74 90.40 48.24
C LEU A 55 12.36 90.91 47.85
N ILE A 56 11.31 90.19 48.24
CA ILE A 56 9.93 90.59 48.01
C ILE A 56 9.24 90.76 49.37
N GLN A 57 8.59 91.90 49.56
CA GLN A 57 7.79 92.11 50.75
C GLN A 57 6.44 91.42 50.59
N GLY A 58 6.10 90.51 51.49
CA GLY A 58 4.84 89.76 51.42
C GLY A 58 4.66 88.82 52.60
N ASN A 59 3.43 88.34 52.79
CA ASN A 59 3.14 87.27 53.75
C ASN A 59 3.34 85.91 53.07
N PRO A 60 4.25 85.03 53.57
CA PRO A 60 4.46 83.71 52.98
C PRO A 60 3.21 82.82 52.93
N ASP A 61 2.29 82.96 53.89
CA ASP A 61 1.08 82.12 53.96
C ASP A 61 -0.06 82.61 53.04
N SER A 62 0.01 83.87 52.60
CA SER A 62 -1.02 84.53 51.78
C SER A 62 -0.34 85.55 50.87
N PHE A 63 0.51 85.05 49.98
CA PHE A 63 1.31 85.89 49.10
C PHE A 63 0.42 86.49 48.02
N ASP A 64 0.26 87.82 48.04
CA ASP A 64 -0.53 88.54 47.04
C ASP A 64 0.30 88.75 45.77
N GLU A 65 -0.32 88.45 44.63
CA GLU A 65 0.32 88.62 43.32
C GLU A 65 0.18 90.07 42.86
N ASP A 66 1.27 90.83 42.89
CA ASP A 66 1.34 92.05 42.09
C ASP A 66 1.42 91.63 40.62
N LEU A 67 0.31 91.71 39.89
CA LEU A 67 0.22 91.39 38.47
C LEU A 67 1.23 92.23 37.67
N VAL A 68 2.37 91.63 37.35
CA VAL A 68 3.31 92.20 36.39
C VAL A 68 2.66 92.15 35.01
N GLU A 69 2.55 93.29 34.33
CA GLU A 69 2.06 93.34 32.95
C GLU A 69 2.96 92.47 32.04
N ALA A 70 2.45 91.31 31.66
CA ALA A 70 3.14 90.31 30.87
C ALA A 70 2.31 89.86 29.67
N ASP A 71 2.95 89.78 28.50
CA ASP A 71 2.36 89.26 27.27
C ASP A 71 2.80 87.79 27.11
N GLU A 72 1.85 86.85 27.05
CA GLU A 72 2.13 85.44 26.75
C GLU A 72 2.39 85.21 25.26
N LEU A 73 3.47 84.52 24.94
CA LEU A 73 3.92 84.23 23.58
C LEU A 73 4.24 82.72 23.44
N GLY A 74 3.19 81.90 23.42
CA GLY A 74 3.33 80.44 23.33
C GLY A 74 4.03 79.88 24.58
N ASP A 75 5.16 79.19 24.38
CA ASP A 75 5.97 78.61 25.48
C ASP A 75 6.91 79.63 26.15
N ALA A 76 6.52 80.90 26.19
CA ALA A 76 7.34 81.96 26.75
C ALA A 76 6.49 83.15 27.24
N VAL A 77 7.04 83.89 28.20
CA VAL A 77 6.48 85.13 28.72
C VAL A 77 7.37 86.31 28.33
N LEU A 78 6.74 87.39 27.89
CA LEU A 78 7.37 88.68 27.66
C LEU A 78 6.93 89.67 28.75
N VAL A 79 7.87 90.05 29.62
CA VAL A 79 7.63 90.89 30.79
C VAL A 79 8.24 92.28 30.57
N ARG A 80 7.45 93.35 30.70
CA ARG A 80 7.96 94.73 30.56
C ARG A 80 8.44 95.27 31.90
N THR A 81 9.76 95.30 32.10
CA THR A 81 10.36 95.80 33.36
C THR A 81 10.40 97.33 33.44
N SER A 82 10.53 98.03 32.31
CA SER A 82 10.47 99.50 32.25
C SER A 82 10.02 99.98 30.87
N LYS A 83 9.78 101.30 30.69
CA LYS A 83 9.34 101.89 29.40
C LYS A 83 10.26 101.58 28.20
N ARG A 84 11.51 101.16 28.44
CA ARG A 84 12.51 100.84 27.40
C ARG A 84 13.14 99.45 27.55
N GLN A 85 12.68 98.61 28.48
CA GLN A 85 13.27 97.29 28.74
C GLN A 85 12.20 96.20 28.84
N VAL A 86 12.49 95.07 28.20
CA VAL A 86 11.63 93.90 28.13
C VAL A 86 12.47 92.65 28.40
N ARG A 87 11.92 91.73 29.18
CA ARG A 87 12.49 90.41 29.43
C ARG A 87 11.66 89.35 28.72
N PHE A 88 12.31 88.58 27.85
CA PHE A 88 11.74 87.37 27.27
C PHE A 88 12.22 86.16 28.07
N SER A 89 11.32 85.30 28.51
CA SER A 89 11.65 84.11 29.30
C SER A 89 10.84 82.92 28.83
N ARG A 90 11.53 81.88 28.37
CA ARG A 90 10.90 80.62 27.96
C ARG A 90 10.44 79.84 29.18
N TYR A 91 9.41 79.02 28.98
CA TYR A 91 8.99 78.03 29.96
C TYR A 91 10.14 77.04 30.18
N PRO A 92 10.63 76.90 31.42
CA PRO A 92 11.62 75.90 31.74
C PRO A 92 10.99 74.51 31.68
N GLU A 93 11.70 73.53 31.10
CA GLU A 93 11.28 72.11 31.13
C GLU A 93 11.21 71.57 32.57
N LEU A 94 12.07 72.08 33.45
CA LEU A 94 12.06 71.80 34.88
C LEU A 94 11.83 73.12 35.64
N PRO A 95 10.57 73.54 35.85
CA PRO A 95 10.27 74.72 36.63
C PRO A 95 10.75 74.56 38.07
N LEU A 96 11.16 75.68 38.67
CA LEU A 96 11.55 75.73 40.08
C LEU A 96 10.32 75.63 40.99
N PHE A 97 9.20 76.19 40.54
CA PHE A 97 7.91 76.12 41.22
C PHE A 97 7.19 74.79 40.96
N GLY A 98 6.22 74.47 41.80
CA GLY A 98 5.36 73.29 41.66
C GLY A 98 6.09 71.98 41.94
N ARG A 99 7.11 72.00 42.80
CA ARG A 99 7.93 70.81 43.05
C ARG A 99 7.14 69.78 43.85
N ALA A 100 6.44 70.16 44.90
CA ALA A 100 5.57 69.27 45.68
C ALA A 100 4.45 68.67 44.81
N ALA A 101 3.80 69.49 43.98
CA ALA A 101 2.78 69.01 43.05
C ALA A 101 3.34 67.99 42.04
N ARG A 102 4.54 68.23 41.51
CA ARG A 102 5.23 67.32 40.58
C ARG A 102 5.66 66.03 41.24
N GLU A 103 6.29 66.09 42.41
CA GLU A 103 6.71 64.91 43.18
C GLU A 103 5.49 64.03 43.51
N LYS A 104 4.39 64.64 43.97
CA LYS A 104 3.13 63.93 44.22
C LYS A 104 2.56 63.26 42.97
N ARG A 105 2.63 63.91 41.80
CA ARG A 105 2.15 63.32 40.54
C ARG A 105 3.05 62.18 40.08
N ILE A 106 4.36 62.27 40.27
CA ILE A 106 5.31 61.18 39.99
C ILE A 106 4.95 59.97 40.84
N GLU A 107 4.77 60.14 42.16
CA GLU A 107 4.37 59.06 43.06
C GLU A 107 3.05 58.39 42.63
N GLN A 108 2.05 59.19 42.22
CA GLN A 108 0.80 58.65 41.68
C GLN A 108 1.00 57.84 40.41
N LEU A 109 1.81 58.34 39.48
CA LEU A 109 2.12 57.64 38.23
C LEU A 109 2.92 56.36 38.46
N ASP A 110 3.79 56.34 39.47
CA ASP A 110 4.52 55.13 39.87
C ASP A 110 3.55 54.06 40.42
N LEU A 111 2.59 54.45 41.26
CA LEU A 111 1.55 53.54 41.74
C LEU A 111 0.66 53.02 40.59
N GLU A 112 0.26 53.89 39.67
CA GLU A 112 -0.50 53.50 38.47
C GLU A 112 0.31 52.53 37.60
N ARG A 113 1.60 52.80 37.41
CA ARG A 113 2.53 51.95 36.66
C ARG A 113 2.68 50.58 37.30
N GLU A 114 2.83 50.49 38.61
CA GLU A 114 2.90 49.21 39.33
C GLU A 114 1.60 48.41 39.15
N GLY A 115 0.44 49.06 39.31
CA GLY A 115 -0.86 48.43 39.07
C GLY A 115 -1.03 47.91 37.64
N LEU A 116 -0.55 48.66 36.64
CA LEU A 116 -0.55 48.23 35.24
C LEU A 116 0.38 47.04 34.99
N ILE A 117 1.56 47.01 35.61
CA ILE A 117 2.50 45.89 35.51
C ILE A 117 1.89 44.62 36.10
N GLU A 118 1.25 44.70 37.26
CA GLU A 118 0.54 43.57 37.86
C GLU A 118 -0.64 43.09 36.99
N GLY A 119 -1.45 44.02 36.49
CA GLY A 119 -2.56 43.72 35.59
C GLY A 119 -2.09 43.03 34.31
N TYR A 120 -1.01 43.52 33.71
CA TYR A 120 -0.38 42.91 32.54
C TYR A 120 0.13 41.51 32.85
N ALA A 121 0.80 41.30 33.99
CA ALA A 121 1.30 39.98 34.39
C ALA A 121 0.15 38.95 34.54
N LYS A 122 -0.97 39.36 35.16
CA LYS A 122 -2.17 38.51 35.28
C LYS A 122 -2.75 38.15 33.90
N ALA A 123 -2.95 39.15 33.04
CA ALA A 123 -3.48 38.93 31.70
C ALA A 123 -2.55 38.04 30.84
N ALA A 124 -1.24 38.23 30.93
CA ALA A 124 -0.26 37.40 30.23
C ALA A 124 -0.30 35.94 30.71
N PHE A 125 -0.46 35.72 32.01
CA PHE A 125 -0.61 34.37 32.56
C PHE A 125 -1.91 33.68 32.07
N GLU A 126 -3.03 34.42 32.06
CA GLU A 126 -4.30 33.92 31.51
C GLU A 126 -4.18 33.60 30.02
N GLN A 127 -3.54 34.46 29.24
CA GLN A 127 -3.27 34.21 27.82
C GLN A 127 -2.47 32.91 27.62
N GLN A 128 -1.44 32.66 28.43
CA GLN A 128 -0.70 31.40 28.37
C GLN A 128 -1.59 30.20 28.69
N LYS A 129 -2.49 30.32 29.66
CA LYS A 129 -3.44 29.26 30.01
C LYS A 129 -4.40 28.96 28.86
N TYR A 130 -4.94 30.00 28.20
CA TYR A 130 -5.78 29.85 27.02
C TYR A 130 -5.02 29.27 25.84
N HIS A 131 -3.76 29.64 25.63
CA HIS A 131 -2.94 29.08 24.56
C HIS A 131 -2.70 27.57 24.75
N ARG A 132 -2.40 27.13 25.98
CA ARG A 132 -2.29 25.70 26.32
C ARG A 132 -3.61 24.97 26.12
N LEU A 133 -4.71 25.55 26.59
CA LEU A 133 -6.04 24.96 26.42
C LEU A 133 -6.37 24.83 24.93
N TYR A 134 -6.14 25.87 24.14
CA TYR A 134 -6.32 25.83 22.70
C TYR A 134 -5.50 24.72 22.04
N GLY A 135 -4.25 24.52 22.45
CA GLY A 135 -3.43 23.39 22.00
C GLY A 135 -4.10 22.04 22.29
N HIS A 136 -4.56 21.81 23.52
CA HIS A 136 -5.28 20.60 23.90
C HIS A 136 -6.56 20.39 23.08
N PHE A 137 -7.34 21.45 22.86
CA PHE A 137 -8.55 21.39 22.03
C PHE A 137 -8.20 21.09 20.57
N ARG A 138 -7.16 21.71 20.02
CA ARG A 138 -6.70 21.46 18.66
C ARG A 138 -6.29 20.00 18.48
N ASP A 139 -5.54 19.46 19.43
CA ASP A 139 -5.07 18.07 19.37
C ASP A 139 -6.24 17.09 19.51
N PHE A 140 -7.19 17.37 20.42
CA PHE A 140 -8.44 16.59 20.53
C PHE A 140 -9.26 16.65 19.25
N ILE A 141 -9.43 17.84 18.65
CA ILE A 141 -10.17 18.02 17.41
C ILE A 141 -9.52 17.25 16.26
N GLY A 142 -8.18 17.33 16.15
CA GLY A 142 -7.44 16.70 15.06
C GLY A 142 -7.31 15.17 15.18
N GLN A 143 -7.29 14.62 16.40
CA GLN A 143 -7.01 13.19 16.60
C GLN A 143 -8.22 12.39 17.08
N HIS A 144 -9.11 13.00 17.86
CA HIS A 144 -10.07 12.26 18.66
C HIS A 144 -11.54 12.62 18.40
N LEU A 145 -11.84 13.78 17.80
CA LEU A 145 -13.22 14.24 17.61
C LEU A 145 -14.08 13.26 16.83
N ASP A 146 -13.52 12.66 15.77
CA ASP A 146 -14.25 11.73 14.91
C ASP A 146 -14.63 10.42 15.61
N ILE A 147 -13.96 10.07 16.72
CA ILE A 147 -14.09 8.78 17.42
C ILE A 147 -14.77 8.97 18.79
N ALA A 148 -14.47 10.05 19.51
CA ALA A 148 -14.82 10.23 20.91
C ALA A 148 -16.34 10.15 21.20
N PHE A 149 -17.17 10.52 20.23
CA PHE A 149 -18.63 10.54 20.36
C PHE A 149 -19.33 9.40 19.61
N ARG A 150 -18.58 8.42 19.08
CA ARG A 150 -19.19 7.24 18.48
C ARG A 150 -19.77 6.33 19.56
N PRO A 151 -20.76 5.50 19.22
CA PRO A 151 -21.19 4.41 20.09
C PRO A 151 -20.01 3.53 20.48
N ASP A 152 -20.08 2.95 21.68
CA ASP A 152 -19.04 2.06 22.18
C ASP A 152 -18.87 0.84 21.25
N PRO A 153 -17.70 0.68 20.60
CA PRO A 153 -17.48 -0.43 19.68
C PRO A 153 -17.53 -1.79 20.38
N GLU A 154 -17.20 -1.89 21.67
CA GLU A 154 -17.25 -3.16 22.38
C GLU A 154 -18.69 -3.65 22.54
N ALA A 155 -19.63 -2.74 22.81
CA ALA A 155 -21.05 -3.07 22.87
C ALA A 155 -21.59 -3.56 21.52
N GLU A 156 -21.21 -2.92 20.40
CA GLU A 156 -21.58 -3.37 19.06
C GLU A 156 -20.99 -4.74 18.72
N VAL A 157 -19.72 -4.97 19.06
CA VAL A 157 -19.06 -6.27 18.85
C VAL A 157 -19.75 -7.36 19.65
N GLN A 158 -20.12 -7.12 20.91
CA GLN A 158 -20.85 -8.08 21.73
C GLN A 158 -22.21 -8.43 21.12
N ALA A 159 -22.96 -7.43 20.63
CA ALA A 159 -24.23 -7.64 19.94
C ALA A 159 -24.05 -8.50 18.68
N LYS A 160 -23.04 -8.19 17.84
CA LYS A 160 -22.74 -8.98 16.64
C LYS A 160 -22.24 -10.38 16.94
N GLN A 161 -21.46 -10.57 18.00
CA GLN A 161 -21.06 -11.90 18.43
C GLN A 161 -22.26 -12.73 18.92
N ALA A 162 -23.22 -12.11 19.61
CA ALA A 162 -24.46 -12.78 20.00
C ALA A 162 -25.30 -13.19 18.78
N GLU A 163 -25.46 -12.29 17.80
CA GLU A 163 -26.10 -12.60 16.51
C GLU A 163 -25.40 -13.76 15.79
N LEU A 164 -24.06 -13.74 15.73
CA LEU A 164 -23.28 -14.82 15.10
C LEU A 164 -23.47 -16.17 15.79
N ARG A 165 -23.47 -16.20 17.13
CA ARG A 165 -23.71 -17.44 17.89
C ARG A 165 -25.12 -17.98 17.65
N ALA A 166 -26.12 -17.10 17.59
CA ALA A 166 -27.49 -17.49 17.29
C ALA A 166 -27.61 -18.10 15.87
N LEU A 167 -26.98 -17.46 14.88
CA LEU A 167 -26.95 -17.97 13.50
C LEU A 167 -26.20 -19.30 13.40
N GLN A 168 -25.08 -19.47 14.09
CA GLN A 168 -24.36 -20.75 14.14
C GLN A 168 -25.20 -21.86 14.77
N GLY A 169 -25.97 -21.54 15.82
CA GLY A 169 -26.95 -22.46 16.41
C GLY A 169 -28.00 -22.88 15.40
N ALA A 170 -28.62 -21.93 14.69
CA ALA A 170 -29.62 -22.19 13.67
C ALA A 170 -29.06 -23.04 12.50
N ILE A 171 -27.84 -22.77 12.04
CA ILE A 171 -27.18 -23.59 11.01
C ILE A 171 -26.98 -25.03 11.52
N GLY A 172 -26.50 -25.20 12.75
CA GLY A 172 -26.33 -26.52 13.34
C GLY A 172 -27.64 -27.30 13.49
N GLU A 173 -28.75 -26.61 13.78
CA GLU A 173 -30.09 -27.23 13.78
C GLU A 173 -30.54 -27.62 12.38
N CYS A 174 -30.35 -26.76 11.38
CA CYS A 174 -30.65 -27.09 9.98
C CYS A 174 -29.82 -28.27 9.47
N ASP A 175 -28.53 -28.35 9.82
CA ASP A 175 -27.65 -29.47 9.44
C ASP A 175 -28.10 -30.79 10.06
N LYS A 176 -28.53 -30.76 11.33
CA LYS A 176 -29.14 -31.93 11.99
C LYS A 176 -30.41 -32.37 11.26
N GLN A 177 -31.34 -31.44 11.00
CA GLN A 177 -32.57 -31.74 10.27
C GLN A 177 -32.30 -32.32 8.88
N LEU A 178 -31.30 -31.77 8.17
CA LEU A 178 -30.90 -32.28 6.86
C LEU A 178 -30.31 -33.69 6.95
N SER A 179 -29.47 -33.96 7.95
CA SER A 179 -28.90 -35.28 8.20
C SER A 179 -30.00 -36.31 8.50
N ASP A 180 -30.95 -35.96 9.37
CA ASP A 180 -32.07 -36.83 9.72
C ASP A 180 -32.97 -37.10 8.51
N ALA A 181 -33.28 -36.08 7.71
CA ALA A 181 -34.05 -36.23 6.47
C ALA A 181 -33.33 -37.12 5.45
N LYS A 182 -32.01 -36.99 5.30
CA LYS A 182 -31.20 -37.87 4.43
C LYS A 182 -31.22 -39.32 4.92
N ALA A 183 -31.10 -39.54 6.22
CA ALA A 183 -31.19 -40.87 6.81
C ALA A 183 -32.56 -41.51 6.57
N ALA A 184 -33.65 -40.75 6.78
CA ALA A 184 -35.01 -41.20 6.50
C ALA A 184 -35.22 -41.51 5.00
N ALA A 185 -34.72 -40.65 4.11
CA ALA A 185 -34.78 -40.89 2.67
C ALA A 185 -34.01 -42.17 2.26
N ALA A 186 -32.84 -42.41 2.85
CA ALA A 186 -32.08 -43.63 2.60
C ALA A 186 -32.80 -44.89 3.10
N GLN A 187 -33.48 -44.84 4.24
CA GLN A 187 -34.33 -45.93 4.73
C GLN A 187 -35.51 -46.19 3.80
N LEU A 188 -36.22 -45.14 3.37
CA LEU A 188 -37.32 -45.25 2.41
C LEU A 188 -36.85 -45.86 1.08
N ALA A 189 -35.68 -45.46 0.57
CA ALA A 189 -35.11 -46.03 -0.64
C ALA A 189 -34.84 -47.55 -0.49
N ARG A 190 -34.34 -48.00 0.66
CA ARG A 190 -34.17 -49.44 0.96
C ARG A 190 -35.51 -50.17 0.99
N HIS A 191 -36.54 -49.60 1.63
CA HIS A 191 -37.88 -50.19 1.64
C HIS A 191 -38.45 -50.29 0.22
N ILE A 192 -38.27 -49.26 -0.61
CA ILE A 192 -38.70 -49.29 -2.02
C ILE A 192 -37.97 -50.39 -2.79
N GLN A 193 -36.65 -50.54 -2.61
CA GLN A 193 -35.89 -51.62 -3.24
C GLN A 193 -36.36 -53.02 -2.81
N LEU A 194 -36.64 -53.22 -1.53
CA LEU A 194 -37.19 -54.48 -1.02
C LEU A 194 -38.55 -54.77 -1.65
N VAL A 195 -39.45 -53.79 -1.67
CA VAL A 195 -40.78 -53.94 -2.28
C VAL A 195 -40.65 -54.22 -3.79
N GLN A 196 -39.79 -53.51 -4.51
CA GLN A 196 -39.52 -53.76 -5.93
C GLN A 196 -38.97 -55.16 -6.18
N GLY A 197 -38.08 -55.68 -5.32
CA GLY A 197 -37.58 -57.04 -5.40
C GLY A 197 -38.63 -58.10 -5.08
N MET A 198 -39.59 -57.79 -4.20
CA MET A 198 -40.70 -58.68 -3.84
C MET A 198 -41.87 -58.61 -4.84
N LEU A 199 -41.98 -57.53 -5.63
CA LEU A 199 -43.10 -57.27 -6.54
C LEU A 199 -43.29 -58.35 -7.62
N PRO A 200 -42.25 -58.91 -8.27
CA PRO A 200 -42.43 -60.02 -9.21
C PRO A 200 -43.06 -61.26 -8.57
N PHE A 201 -42.86 -61.43 -7.26
CA PHE A 201 -43.40 -62.53 -6.46
C PHE A 201 -44.71 -62.16 -5.76
N ALA A 202 -45.32 -61.01 -6.09
CA ALA A 202 -46.52 -60.51 -5.43
C ALA A 202 -47.67 -61.53 -5.41
N HIS A 203 -47.82 -62.29 -6.50
CA HIS A 203 -48.82 -63.33 -6.66
C HIS A 203 -48.66 -64.51 -5.68
N LEU A 204 -47.42 -64.78 -5.22
CA LEU A 204 -47.13 -65.88 -4.29
C LEU A 204 -47.53 -65.55 -2.84
N PHE A 205 -47.64 -64.27 -2.46
CA PHE A 205 -48.08 -63.89 -1.11
C PHE A 205 -49.58 -64.17 -0.86
N ALA A 206 -50.37 -64.37 -1.92
CA ALA A 206 -51.79 -64.67 -1.83
C ALA A 206 -52.11 -66.19 -1.85
N GLU A 207 -51.13 -67.05 -2.12
CA GLU A 207 -51.34 -68.50 -2.18
C GLU A 207 -51.16 -69.16 -0.80
N ALA A 208 -52.18 -69.90 -0.34
CA ALA A 208 -52.19 -70.54 0.98
C ALA A 208 -51.41 -71.87 1.03
N ASP A 209 -51.13 -72.51 -0.12
CA ASP A 209 -50.54 -73.87 -0.19
C ASP A 209 -49.15 -73.90 -0.87
N LEU A 210 -48.45 -72.77 -0.80
CA LEU A 210 -47.14 -72.56 -1.44
C LEU A 210 -46.09 -73.57 -0.96
N ALA A 211 -46.13 -73.92 0.34
CA ALA A 211 -45.21 -74.87 0.94
C ALA A 211 -45.37 -76.28 0.35
N ALA A 212 -46.60 -76.74 0.12
CA ALA A 212 -46.86 -78.06 -0.47
C ALA A 212 -46.41 -78.13 -1.93
N ARG A 213 -46.60 -77.07 -2.72
CA ARG A 213 -46.10 -76.97 -4.10
C ARG A 213 -44.58 -76.99 -4.18
N LEU A 214 -43.90 -76.35 -3.23
CA LEU A 214 -42.43 -76.33 -3.19
C LEU A 214 -41.86 -77.72 -2.87
N GLU A 215 -42.47 -78.44 -1.94
CA GLU A 215 -42.12 -79.84 -1.64
C GLU A 215 -42.36 -80.77 -2.84
N ALA A 216 -43.48 -80.60 -3.56
CA ALA A 216 -43.76 -81.36 -4.78
C ALA A 216 -42.71 -81.08 -5.88
N ALA A 217 -42.35 -79.82 -6.10
CA ALA A 217 -41.32 -79.44 -7.08
C ALA A 217 -39.93 -80.00 -6.70
N HIS A 218 -39.58 -80.03 -5.41
CA HIS A 218 -38.35 -80.67 -4.95
C HIS A 218 -38.36 -82.19 -5.20
N ALA A 219 -39.49 -82.86 -5.00
CA ALA A 219 -39.64 -84.28 -5.31
C ALA A 219 -39.49 -84.56 -6.81
N ASP A 220 -40.08 -83.72 -7.67
CA ASP A 220 -39.94 -83.83 -9.13
C ASP A 220 -38.49 -83.61 -9.59
N VAL A 221 -37.78 -82.63 -9.03
CA VAL A 221 -36.36 -82.41 -9.31
C VAL A 221 -35.51 -83.61 -8.87
N ALA A 222 -35.83 -84.23 -7.73
CA ALA A 222 -35.15 -85.45 -7.28
C ALA A 222 -35.39 -86.63 -8.24
N ALA A 223 -36.63 -86.79 -8.73
CA ALA A 223 -36.96 -87.81 -9.72
C ALA A 223 -36.26 -87.58 -11.07
N LEU A 224 -36.18 -86.32 -11.53
CA LEU A 224 -35.45 -85.97 -12.76
C LEU A 224 -33.96 -86.27 -12.64
N LYS A 225 -33.33 -85.98 -11.50
CA LYS A 225 -31.93 -86.34 -11.24
C LYS A 225 -31.69 -87.85 -11.27
N GLN A 226 -32.65 -88.65 -10.78
CA GLN A 226 -32.58 -90.11 -10.86
C GLN A 226 -32.70 -90.60 -12.31
N ALA A 227 -33.60 -90.01 -13.10
CA ALA A 227 -33.76 -90.32 -14.52
C ALA A 227 -32.51 -89.95 -15.34
N GLU A 228 -31.90 -88.79 -15.06
CA GLU A 228 -30.65 -88.36 -15.68
C GLU A 228 -29.51 -89.33 -15.35
N ALA A 229 -29.39 -89.77 -14.09
CA ALA A 229 -28.42 -90.78 -13.68
C ALA A 229 -28.65 -92.14 -14.37
N PHE A 230 -29.92 -92.54 -14.56
CA PHE A 230 -30.27 -93.78 -15.27
C PHE A 230 -29.88 -93.72 -16.74
N ILE A 231 -30.18 -92.60 -17.43
CA ILE A 231 -29.77 -92.37 -18.82
C ILE A 231 -28.25 -92.35 -18.95
N ALA A 232 -27.53 -91.72 -18.02
CA ALA A 232 -26.08 -91.70 -18.03
C ALA A 232 -25.46 -93.10 -17.87
N GLN A 233 -26.04 -93.96 -17.03
CA GLN A 233 -25.54 -95.31 -16.76
C GLN A 233 -25.91 -96.30 -17.89
N HIS A 234 -27.12 -96.24 -18.42
CA HIS A 234 -27.65 -97.25 -19.34
C HIS A 234 -27.83 -96.77 -20.79
N GLY A 235 -27.73 -95.47 -21.06
CA GLY A 235 -27.96 -94.89 -22.40
C GLY A 235 -27.04 -95.48 -23.47
N LYS A 236 -25.73 -95.58 -23.20
CA LYS A 236 -24.77 -96.18 -24.15
C LYS A 236 -25.04 -97.66 -24.44
N ALA A 237 -25.66 -98.38 -23.51
CA ALA A 237 -26.03 -99.78 -23.72
C ALA A 237 -27.34 -99.89 -24.51
N LEU A 238 -28.30 -98.99 -24.26
CA LEU A 238 -29.55 -98.88 -25.01
C LEU A 238 -29.29 -98.49 -26.48
N ASP A 239 -28.43 -97.50 -26.74
CA ASP A 239 -28.05 -97.07 -28.10
C ASP A 239 -27.38 -98.21 -28.88
N LYS A 240 -26.53 -99.01 -28.22
CA LYS A 240 -25.90 -100.18 -28.84
C LYS A 240 -26.92 -101.26 -29.17
N LEU A 241 -27.87 -101.52 -28.26
CA LEU A 241 -28.91 -102.50 -28.50
C LEU A 241 -29.81 -102.10 -29.67
N GLU A 242 -30.19 -100.81 -29.75
CA GLU A 242 -31.01 -100.26 -30.84
C GLU A 242 -30.42 -100.60 -32.22
N SER A 243 -29.11 -100.47 -32.40
CA SER A 243 -28.42 -100.78 -33.65
C SER A 243 -28.41 -102.28 -34.03
N GLN A 244 -28.53 -103.17 -33.05
CA GLN A 244 -28.43 -104.63 -33.24
C GLN A 244 -29.80 -105.33 -33.33
N VAL A 245 -30.88 -104.62 -32.99
CA VAL A 245 -32.26 -105.14 -33.04
C VAL A 245 -32.66 -105.57 -34.47
N GLN A 246 -32.12 -104.92 -35.52
CA GLN A 246 -32.39 -105.33 -36.90
C GLN A 246 -31.59 -106.56 -37.35
N VAL A 247 -30.35 -106.73 -36.87
CA VAL A 247 -29.48 -107.85 -37.24
C VAL A 247 -29.96 -109.17 -36.63
N LEU A 248 -30.57 -109.12 -35.44
CA LEU A 248 -31.21 -110.28 -34.81
C LEU A 248 -32.44 -110.80 -35.58
N ARG A 249 -32.92 -110.09 -36.61
CA ARG A 249 -34.13 -110.43 -37.38
C ARG A 249 -33.86 -111.08 -38.76
N GLN A 250 -32.61 -111.31 -39.19
CA GLN A 250 -32.32 -111.83 -40.54
C GLN A 250 -31.41 -113.08 -40.56
N ASP A 251 -31.66 -113.99 -41.50
CA ASP A 251 -31.06 -115.34 -41.63
C ASP A 251 -29.82 -115.33 -42.59
N PRO A 252 -28.71 -116.05 -42.31
CA PRO A 252 -27.38 -115.73 -42.87
C PRO A 252 -26.98 -116.45 -44.17
N GLN A 253 -27.91 -116.91 -45.02
CA GLN A 253 -27.56 -117.75 -46.18
C GLN A 253 -27.14 -116.99 -47.47
N ASP A 254 -27.29 -115.66 -47.55
CA ASP A 254 -26.98 -114.87 -48.78
C ASP A 254 -25.68 -114.04 -48.72
N LEU A 255 -24.75 -114.35 -47.82
CA LEU A 255 -23.51 -113.59 -47.63
C LEU A 255 -22.62 -113.51 -48.89
N ALA A 256 -22.58 -114.58 -49.69
CA ALA A 256 -21.73 -114.63 -50.89
C ALA A 256 -22.26 -113.77 -52.04
N ALA A 257 -23.59 -113.72 -52.22
CA ALA A 257 -24.23 -112.87 -53.23
C ALA A 257 -24.12 -111.39 -52.86
N LEU A 258 -24.22 -111.09 -51.56
CA LEU A 258 -24.08 -109.73 -51.04
C LEU A 258 -22.63 -109.22 -51.11
N GLN A 259 -21.62 -110.08 -50.91
CA GLN A 259 -20.21 -109.72 -51.07
C GLN A 259 -19.87 -109.38 -52.53
N ALA A 260 -20.37 -110.15 -53.50
CA ALA A 260 -20.17 -109.83 -54.92
C ALA A 260 -20.82 -108.49 -55.31
N ALA A 261 -22.04 -108.22 -54.83
CA ALA A 261 -22.70 -106.94 -55.05
C ALA A 261 -22.00 -105.77 -54.33
N TYR A 262 -21.38 -106.02 -53.17
CA TYR A 262 -20.59 -105.04 -52.44
C TYR A 262 -19.31 -104.67 -53.18
N ASP A 263 -18.57 -105.66 -53.70
CA ASP A 263 -17.32 -105.42 -54.44
C ASP A 263 -17.58 -104.60 -55.72
N GLU A 264 -18.64 -104.94 -56.47
CA GLU A 264 -19.05 -104.19 -57.67
C GLU A 264 -19.48 -102.75 -57.34
N ALA A 265 -20.25 -102.55 -56.27
CA ALA A 265 -20.64 -101.22 -55.80
C ALA A 265 -19.46 -100.41 -55.24
N SER A 266 -18.47 -101.08 -54.64
CA SER A 266 -17.25 -100.47 -54.09
C SER A 266 -16.34 -99.94 -55.20
N GLU A 267 -16.19 -100.69 -56.30
CA GLU A 267 -15.44 -100.22 -57.47
C GLU A 267 -16.10 -99.00 -58.12
N LEU A 268 -17.42 -99.01 -58.29
CA LEU A 268 -18.17 -97.87 -58.81
C LEU A 268 -18.05 -96.64 -57.90
N LEU A 269 -18.10 -96.82 -56.58
CA LEU A 269 -17.92 -95.74 -55.61
C LEU A 269 -16.50 -95.15 -55.67
N ALA A 270 -15.48 -95.98 -55.81
CA ALA A 270 -14.09 -95.53 -55.91
C ALA A 270 -13.87 -94.66 -57.15
N GLU A 271 -14.50 -95.01 -58.28
CA GLU A 271 -14.44 -94.23 -59.50
C GLU A 271 -15.16 -92.89 -59.36
N GLN A 272 -16.35 -92.86 -58.74
CA GLN A 272 -17.09 -91.63 -58.50
C GLN A 272 -16.37 -90.70 -57.51
N LYS A 273 -15.74 -91.24 -56.46
CA LYS A 273 -14.92 -90.45 -55.53
C LYS A 273 -13.74 -89.77 -56.22
N ARG A 274 -13.08 -90.44 -57.17
CA ARG A 274 -12.02 -89.82 -57.98
C ARG A 274 -12.54 -88.66 -58.82
N ARG A 275 -13.73 -88.82 -59.43
CA ARG A 275 -14.36 -87.76 -60.23
C ARG A 275 -14.80 -86.57 -59.37
N CYS A 276 -15.41 -86.80 -58.21
CA CYS A 276 -15.76 -85.73 -57.27
C CYS A 276 -14.53 -85.00 -56.75
N TYR A 277 -13.46 -85.71 -56.39
CA TYR A 277 -12.22 -85.07 -55.92
C TYR A 277 -11.58 -84.16 -56.98
N ALA A 278 -11.61 -84.57 -58.26
CA ALA A 278 -11.13 -83.73 -59.35
C ALA A 278 -12.00 -82.46 -59.53
N LEU A 279 -13.32 -82.58 -59.37
CA LEU A 279 -14.24 -81.44 -59.41
C LEU A 279 -14.07 -80.52 -58.19
N ASP A 280 -13.89 -81.06 -56.99
CA ASP A 280 -13.61 -80.28 -55.76
C ASP A 280 -12.29 -79.53 -55.86
N GLN A 281 -11.25 -80.13 -56.45
CA GLN A 281 -9.98 -79.44 -56.72
C GLN A 281 -10.17 -78.27 -57.69
N LEU A 282 -11.09 -78.39 -58.64
CA LEU A 282 -11.38 -77.34 -59.61
C LEU A 282 -12.22 -76.23 -58.95
N VAL A 283 -13.23 -76.58 -58.15
CA VAL A 283 -14.06 -75.64 -57.39
C VAL A 283 -13.26 -74.91 -56.33
N ALA A 284 -12.40 -75.59 -55.56
CA ALA A 284 -11.52 -74.97 -54.60
C ALA A 284 -10.54 -73.97 -55.25
N ARG A 285 -10.23 -74.17 -56.54
CA ARG A 285 -9.36 -73.29 -57.31
C ARG A 285 -10.10 -72.25 -58.16
N LEU A 286 -11.44 -72.26 -58.22
CA LEU A 286 -12.24 -71.23 -58.89
C LEU A 286 -11.90 -69.81 -58.45
N PRO A 287 -11.68 -69.51 -57.15
CA PRO A 287 -11.27 -68.17 -56.73
C PRO A 287 -9.91 -67.75 -57.28
N HIS A 288 -9.02 -68.72 -57.58
CA HIS A 288 -7.69 -68.42 -58.08
C HIS A 288 -7.67 -67.94 -59.55
N PHE A 289 -8.74 -68.20 -60.30
CA PHE A 289 -8.91 -67.67 -61.65
C PHE A 289 -9.28 -66.18 -61.67
N ALA A 290 -9.65 -65.59 -60.52
CA ALA A 290 -9.91 -64.15 -60.38
C ALA A 290 -8.63 -63.32 -60.10
N TYR A 291 -7.46 -63.95 -59.88
CA TYR A 291 -6.19 -63.23 -59.63
C TYR A 291 -5.50 -62.70 -60.89
N GLN A 292 -6.18 -62.70 -62.04
CA GLN A 292 -5.63 -62.15 -63.27
C GLN A 292 -5.33 -60.64 -63.11
N ASP A 293 -6.17 -59.91 -62.38
CA ASP A 293 -5.95 -58.47 -62.04
C ASP A 293 -4.84 -58.24 -61.00
N ALA A 294 -4.58 -59.23 -60.13
CA ALA A 294 -3.54 -59.11 -59.09
C ALA A 294 -2.13 -59.23 -59.67
N GLN A 295 -1.97 -59.91 -60.80
CA GLN A 295 -0.71 -60.02 -61.52
C GLN A 295 -0.33 -58.70 -62.21
N ASP A 296 -1.32 -57.94 -62.71
CA ASP A 296 -1.13 -56.62 -63.33
C ASP A 296 -0.89 -55.49 -62.30
N LEU A 297 -1.38 -55.64 -61.06
CA LEU A 297 -1.17 -54.66 -59.97
C LEU A 297 0.20 -54.78 -59.29
N LEU A 298 0.88 -55.93 -59.39
CA LEU A 298 2.19 -56.16 -58.78
C LEU A 298 3.27 -55.22 -59.33
N GLY A 299 3.20 -54.90 -60.63
CA GLY A 299 4.12 -53.94 -61.28
C GLY A 299 3.92 -52.49 -60.82
N LYS A 300 2.68 -52.04 -60.65
CA LYS A 300 2.35 -50.66 -60.23
C LYS A 300 2.60 -50.39 -58.75
N ALA A 301 2.42 -51.41 -57.89
CA ALA A 301 2.72 -51.31 -56.46
C ALA A 301 4.24 -51.20 -56.19
N SER A 302 5.07 -51.86 -57.01
CA SER A 302 6.52 -51.78 -56.94
C SER A 302 7.04 -50.36 -57.22
N GLU A 303 6.56 -49.68 -58.27
CA GLU A 303 6.99 -48.32 -58.61
C GLU A 303 6.61 -47.27 -57.56
N MET A 304 5.41 -47.38 -56.97
CA MET A 304 4.97 -46.48 -55.91
C MET A 304 5.77 -46.65 -54.61
N SER A 305 6.21 -47.87 -54.31
CA SER A 305 7.06 -48.16 -53.15
C SER A 305 8.47 -47.55 -53.29
N GLU A 306 9.03 -47.53 -54.51
CA GLU A 306 10.33 -46.90 -54.79
C GLU A 306 10.27 -45.37 -54.71
N ARG A 307 9.20 -44.74 -55.22
CA ARG A 307 8.98 -43.29 -55.08
C ARG A 307 8.84 -42.83 -53.61
N LEU A 308 8.26 -43.67 -52.76
CA LEU A 308 8.17 -43.40 -51.32
C LEU A 308 9.54 -43.50 -50.63
N LYS A 309 10.39 -44.47 -51.01
CA LYS A 309 11.77 -44.56 -50.51
C LYS A 309 12.62 -43.36 -50.94
N GLU A 310 12.45 -42.86 -52.15
CA GLU A 310 13.15 -41.64 -52.62
C GLU A 310 12.72 -40.40 -51.83
N LYS A 311 11.40 -40.22 -51.59
CA LYS A 311 10.90 -39.13 -50.75
C LYS A 311 11.39 -39.20 -49.32
N LEU A 312 11.50 -40.40 -48.75
CA LEU A 312 12.06 -40.61 -47.42
C LEU A 312 13.54 -40.20 -47.37
N LYS A 313 14.36 -40.64 -48.35
CA LYS A 313 15.78 -40.25 -48.45
C LYS A 313 15.95 -38.74 -48.58
N ALA A 314 15.12 -38.07 -49.38
CA ALA A 314 15.17 -36.61 -49.54
C ALA A 314 14.80 -35.88 -48.22
N ALA A 315 13.80 -36.38 -47.48
CA ALA A 315 13.41 -35.82 -46.19
C ALA A 315 14.48 -36.02 -45.11
N GLU A 316 15.11 -37.19 -45.06
CA GLU A 316 16.21 -37.48 -44.13
C GLU A 316 17.45 -36.61 -44.42
N LEU A 317 17.78 -36.39 -45.69
CA LEU A 317 18.87 -35.50 -46.09
C LEU A 317 18.57 -34.05 -45.67
N ALA A 318 17.36 -33.56 -45.93
CA ALA A 318 16.93 -32.22 -45.54
C ALA A 318 16.96 -32.01 -44.02
N ALA A 319 16.54 -33.02 -43.24
CA ALA A 319 16.60 -32.99 -41.78
C ALA A 319 18.05 -32.93 -41.26
N ARG A 320 18.98 -33.69 -41.85
CA ARG A 320 20.40 -33.64 -41.49
C ARG A 320 21.02 -32.27 -41.80
N THR A 321 20.76 -31.71 -42.98
CA THR A 321 21.28 -30.38 -43.36
C THR A 321 20.74 -29.27 -42.46
N ALA A 322 19.45 -29.32 -42.09
CA ALA A 322 18.86 -28.35 -41.17
C ALA A 322 19.46 -28.47 -39.75
N GLY A 323 19.72 -29.70 -39.29
CA GLY A 323 20.40 -29.95 -38.01
C GLY A 323 21.83 -29.41 -37.96
N GLU A 324 22.59 -29.54 -39.05
CA GLU A 324 23.95 -28.99 -39.16
C GLU A 324 23.94 -27.45 -39.21
N GLN A 325 23.02 -26.84 -39.96
CA GLN A 325 22.84 -25.39 -39.98
C GLN A 325 22.46 -24.85 -38.59
N HIS A 326 21.58 -25.53 -37.87
CA HIS A 326 21.21 -25.15 -36.51
C HIS A 326 22.42 -25.22 -35.56
N ARG A 327 23.26 -26.27 -35.65
CA ARG A 327 24.50 -26.36 -34.86
C ARG A 327 25.46 -25.20 -35.14
N GLN A 328 25.64 -24.82 -36.41
CA GLN A 328 26.50 -23.69 -36.78
C GLN A 328 25.96 -22.35 -36.25
N ILE A 329 24.64 -22.12 -36.34
CA ILE A 329 24.00 -20.91 -35.81
C ILE A 329 24.13 -20.87 -34.28
N ALA A 330 23.90 -22.00 -33.61
CA ALA A 330 24.05 -22.11 -32.16
C ALA A 330 25.48 -21.79 -31.70
N GLN A 331 26.50 -22.31 -32.39
CA GLN A 331 27.92 -22.00 -32.11
C GLN A 331 28.23 -20.50 -32.27
N ARG A 332 27.81 -19.89 -33.39
CA ARG A 332 27.98 -18.44 -33.61
C ARG A 332 27.29 -17.59 -32.54
N HIS A 333 26.11 -18.02 -32.09
CA HIS A 333 25.40 -17.35 -31.02
C HIS A 333 26.15 -17.47 -29.68
N THR A 334 26.74 -18.62 -29.38
CA THR A 334 27.58 -18.80 -28.18
C THR A 334 28.83 -17.91 -28.23
N GLU A 335 29.50 -17.82 -29.38
CA GLU A 335 30.65 -16.93 -29.59
C GLU A 335 30.27 -15.44 -29.41
N ALA A 336 29.13 -15.02 -29.97
CA ALA A 336 28.62 -13.66 -29.81
C ALA A 336 28.27 -13.32 -28.35
N LEU A 337 27.72 -14.28 -27.60
CA LEU A 337 27.46 -14.13 -26.16
C LEU A 337 28.76 -13.97 -25.36
N GLN A 338 29.80 -14.74 -25.67
CA GLN A 338 31.11 -14.62 -25.03
C GLN A 338 31.78 -13.26 -25.32
N LEU A 339 31.67 -12.76 -26.55
CA LEU A 339 32.12 -11.41 -26.90
C LEU A 339 31.35 -10.33 -26.13
N ARG A 340 30.03 -10.47 -26.01
CA ARG A 340 29.21 -9.51 -25.25
C ARG A 340 29.61 -9.47 -23.78
N THR A 341 29.79 -10.61 -23.13
CA THR A 341 30.24 -10.65 -21.72
C THR A 341 31.66 -10.09 -21.54
N ALA A 342 32.56 -10.28 -22.50
CA ALA A 342 33.88 -9.66 -22.47
C ALA A 342 33.83 -8.13 -22.65
N LEU A 343 32.94 -7.62 -23.50
CA LEU A 343 32.74 -6.18 -23.66
C LEU A 343 32.07 -5.55 -22.44
N ASP A 344 31.06 -6.21 -21.86
CA ASP A 344 30.38 -5.75 -20.64
C ASP A 344 31.35 -5.69 -19.44
N SER A 345 32.21 -6.70 -19.28
CA SER A 345 33.23 -6.69 -18.23
C SER A 345 34.31 -5.62 -18.47
N SER A 346 34.73 -5.40 -19.72
CA SER A 346 35.64 -4.32 -20.07
C SER A 346 35.03 -2.94 -19.81
N ALA A 347 33.77 -2.72 -20.18
CA ALA A 347 33.05 -1.48 -19.91
C ALA A 347 32.83 -1.24 -18.42
N SER A 348 32.53 -2.30 -17.66
CA SER A 348 32.42 -2.24 -16.19
C SER A 348 33.77 -1.89 -15.55
N ALA A 349 34.87 -2.53 -15.96
CA ALA A 349 36.20 -2.21 -15.48
C ALA A 349 36.60 -0.77 -15.82
N LYS A 350 36.32 -0.29 -17.04
CA LYS A 350 36.58 1.09 -17.45
C LYS A 350 35.78 2.11 -16.64
N ARG A 351 34.49 1.85 -16.39
CA ARG A 351 33.66 2.69 -15.51
C ARG A 351 34.20 2.71 -14.09
N GLN A 352 34.63 1.56 -13.57
CA GLN A 352 35.22 1.49 -12.24
C GLN A 352 36.51 2.31 -12.15
N THR A 353 37.43 2.18 -13.13
CA THR A 353 38.63 3.03 -13.18
C THR A 353 38.30 4.51 -13.32
N LEU A 354 37.23 4.85 -14.04
CA LEU A 354 36.78 6.23 -14.20
C LEU A 354 36.24 6.79 -12.88
N THR A 355 35.42 6.02 -12.16
CA THR A 355 34.96 6.41 -10.82
C THR A 355 36.10 6.51 -9.81
N GLU A 356 37.11 5.64 -9.90
CA GLU A 356 38.32 5.73 -9.07
C GLU A 356 39.08 7.02 -9.39
N PHE A 357 39.28 7.36 -10.66
CA PHE A 357 39.88 8.64 -11.05
C PHE A 357 39.06 9.87 -10.65
N GLU A 358 37.73 9.84 -10.77
CA GLU A 358 36.86 10.91 -10.30
C GLU A 358 37.00 11.12 -8.78
N GLN A 359 37.09 10.02 -8.01
CA GLN A 359 37.31 10.07 -6.56
C GLN A 359 38.71 10.58 -6.22
N GLU A 360 39.75 10.14 -6.92
CA GLU A 360 41.12 10.63 -6.74
C GLU A 360 41.24 12.13 -7.06
N LEU A 361 40.62 12.59 -8.15
CA LEU A 361 40.61 14.00 -8.55
C LEU A 361 39.81 14.86 -7.56
N ALA A 362 38.68 14.35 -7.07
CA ALA A 362 37.92 15.00 -6.00
C ALA A 362 38.73 15.10 -4.70
N ALA A 363 39.48 14.05 -4.33
CA ALA A 363 40.36 14.05 -3.16
C ALA A 363 41.53 15.05 -3.31
N MET A 364 41.99 15.30 -4.53
CA MET A 364 42.97 16.35 -4.87
C MET A 364 42.36 17.76 -4.92
N GLY A 365 41.06 17.91 -4.64
CA GLY A 365 40.36 19.20 -4.62
C GLY A 365 40.02 19.76 -6.01
N LEU A 366 40.14 18.95 -7.06
CA LEU A 366 39.83 19.33 -8.45
C LEU A 366 38.42 18.84 -8.81
N THR A 367 37.48 19.75 -8.97
CA THR A 367 36.16 19.44 -9.51
C THR A 367 36.22 19.46 -11.03
N LEU A 368 36.02 18.29 -11.65
CA LEU A 368 35.87 18.18 -13.10
C LEU A 368 34.55 18.85 -13.50
N SER A 369 34.64 19.97 -14.22
CA SER A 369 33.54 20.59 -14.96
C SER A 369 33.89 20.57 -16.44
N ASP A 370 32.90 20.50 -17.33
CA ASP A 370 33.12 20.38 -18.78
C ASP A 370 33.99 21.53 -19.35
N ASP A 371 34.01 22.69 -18.69
CA ASP A 371 34.80 23.87 -19.08
C ASP A 371 36.25 23.86 -18.56
N MET A 372 36.69 22.82 -17.82
CA MET A 372 38.02 22.81 -17.17
C MET A 372 39.17 22.84 -18.17
N GLU A 373 39.02 22.18 -19.32
CA GLU A 373 40.06 22.19 -20.37
C GLU A 373 40.21 23.59 -20.98
N GLU A 374 39.11 24.30 -21.21
CA GLU A 374 39.12 25.67 -21.72
C GLU A 374 39.68 26.66 -20.69
N LYS A 375 39.30 26.54 -19.41
CA LYS A 375 39.84 27.35 -18.31
C LYS A 375 41.34 27.13 -18.12
N ALA A 376 41.82 25.88 -18.18
CA ALA A 376 43.24 25.58 -18.08
C ALA A 376 44.03 26.15 -19.27
N ARG A 377 43.49 26.08 -20.49
CA ARG A 377 44.09 26.70 -21.68
C ARG A 377 44.11 28.22 -21.61
N ALA A 378 43.07 28.86 -21.09
CA ALA A 378 43.01 30.30 -20.88
C ALA A 378 44.03 30.75 -19.82
N HIS A 379 44.12 30.05 -18.69
CA HIS A 379 45.08 30.38 -17.64
C HIS A 379 46.53 30.16 -18.08
N LYS A 380 46.79 29.11 -18.88
CA LYS A 380 48.11 28.92 -19.51
C LYS A 380 48.47 30.10 -20.43
N LYS A 381 47.53 30.58 -21.25
CA LYS A 381 47.74 31.76 -22.11
C LYS A 381 48.01 33.03 -21.29
N GLU A 382 47.27 33.25 -20.20
CA GLU A 382 47.55 34.37 -19.28
C GLU A 382 48.96 34.30 -18.67
N ILE A 383 49.39 33.11 -18.23
CA ILE A 383 50.74 32.92 -17.68
C ILE A 383 51.81 33.13 -18.77
N GLU A 384 51.58 32.67 -20.00
CA GLU A 384 52.48 32.92 -21.13
C GLU A 384 52.58 34.42 -21.47
N GLU A 385 51.47 35.15 -21.45
CA GLU A 385 51.45 36.61 -21.63
C GLU A 385 52.14 37.34 -20.48
N LEU A 386 51.97 36.89 -19.24
CA LEU A 386 52.69 37.40 -18.07
C LEU A 386 54.19 37.12 -18.15
N LEU A 387 54.59 35.95 -18.67
CA LEU A 387 55.99 35.59 -18.95
C LEU A 387 56.59 36.45 -20.07
N ILE A 388 55.82 36.74 -21.11
CA ILE A 388 56.22 37.66 -22.19
C ILE A 388 56.37 39.08 -21.63
N ARG A 389 55.44 39.55 -20.79
CA ARG A 389 55.53 40.85 -20.10
C ARG A 389 56.71 40.96 -19.13
N THR A 390 57.02 39.89 -18.39
CA THR A 390 58.19 39.88 -17.49
C THR A 390 59.50 39.76 -18.25
N ARG A 391 59.53 39.05 -19.39
CA ARG A 391 60.69 39.02 -20.29
C ARG A 391 60.91 40.36 -21.01
N SER A 392 59.84 41.06 -21.43
CA SER A 392 59.94 42.39 -22.05
C SER A 392 60.37 43.47 -21.05
N ARG A 393 59.95 43.38 -19.77
CA ARG A 393 60.46 44.24 -18.68
C ARG A 393 61.92 44.01 -18.30
N ARG A 394 62.51 42.88 -18.69
CA ARG A 394 63.92 42.55 -18.43
C ARG A 394 64.86 42.94 -19.59
N THR A 395 64.29 43.42 -20.70
CA THR A 395 64.99 43.83 -21.94
C THR A 395 64.81 45.32 -22.28
N SER A 396 64.41 46.10 -21.27
CA SER A 396 64.43 47.56 -21.20
C SER A 396 65.14 47.95 -19.92
#